data_AF-A0A965B4T9-F1
#
_entry.id   AF-A0A965B4T9-F1
#
_cell.length_a   1.000
_cell.length_b   1.000
_cell.length_c   1.000
_cell.angle_alpha   90.00
_cell.angle_beta   90.00
_cell.angle_gamma   90.00
#
_symmetry.space_group_name_H-M   'P 1'
#
loop_
_entity.id
_entity.type
_entity.pdbx_description
1 polymer ?
#
loop_
_entity_poly.entity_id
_entity_poly.type
_entity_poly.pdbx_seq_one_letter_code
_entity_poly.pdbx_strand_id
1 'polypeptide(L)'
;MAQHRGKQDDYVTPLRRLITVVLVLVMFAIFVIWRIDSPRVERFRAHVIDQYVPSFAWAMAPVTGTINLIRDFKSYASLYEQNQELRRELQQMKSWREAALQLEQENARLLDLNNLRLDPKFTHISGIVMADSGSPFRQSVLLNIGAQDGIRDGWAAMDGLGLVGRISGVGQRTSRVILLTDPYSQIPAIVQPSGQRAFVVGDNTAAPPVDFIENPDLVRAGDRVVTSGEGGVLPAGLVIGQLALDPNGRLRVRLSADYERLEFVWWFRVLFVIVAMGLMFFRLLPLDTRPQNWAGPDILMALIFAWSVRRPAAIPSILIALVIFSEDLVLQREPGLQAALVIIAAAWLKLSLSYNSDASALREWMLVAAAVVGVTVATRFILIVFFVPLPGLGLHLSQMVATILIYPVVAAVTHFVFGLRPVTAQSGEFGTLRGRS
;
A
#
# COMPACT_ATOMS: atom_id res chain seq x y z
N MET A 1 -22.75 -19.02 35.37
CA MET A 1 -22.25 -19.54 34.07
C MET A 1 -21.79 -18.36 33.23
N ALA A 2 -20.53 -18.00 33.34
CA ALA A 2 -19.91 -16.93 32.56
C ALA A 2 -18.42 -17.27 32.40
N GLN A 3 -17.84 -16.83 31.28
CA GLN A 3 -16.43 -16.95 30.87
C GLN A 3 -16.04 -18.19 30.07
N HIS A 4 -16.31 -18.15 28.77
CA HIS A 4 -15.39 -18.66 27.75
C HIS A 4 -15.58 -17.86 26.45
N ARG A 5 -14.95 -16.68 26.37
CA ARG A 5 -14.83 -15.91 25.12
C ARG A 5 -13.55 -15.07 25.18
N GLY A 6 -12.57 -15.42 24.35
CA GLY A 6 -11.38 -14.60 24.13
C GLY A 6 -10.08 -15.40 24.15
N LYS A 7 -9.74 -16.06 23.03
CA LYS A 7 -8.36 -16.54 22.79
C LYS A 7 -8.00 -16.94 21.35
N GLN A 8 -8.69 -16.45 20.31
CA GLN A 8 -8.47 -16.95 18.93
C GLN A 8 -8.05 -15.91 17.87
N ASP A 9 -7.77 -14.65 18.23
CA ASP A 9 -7.55 -13.57 17.24
C ASP A 9 -6.09 -13.07 17.10
N ASP A 10 -5.05 -13.92 17.21
CA ASP A 10 -3.66 -13.38 17.13
C ASP A 10 -2.59 -14.28 16.49
N TYR A 11 -2.92 -15.03 15.43
CA TYR A 11 -1.94 -15.91 14.75
C TYR A 11 -1.17 -15.27 13.59
N VAL A 12 -1.68 -14.19 12.98
CA VAL A 12 -1.04 -13.55 11.80
C VAL A 12 0.24 -12.79 12.14
N THR A 13 0.27 -12.15 13.30
CA THR A 13 1.41 -11.39 13.83
C THR A 13 2.60 -12.30 14.20
N PRO A 14 2.40 -13.41 14.96
CA PRO A 14 3.49 -14.34 15.26
C PRO A 14 3.99 -15.06 14.01
N LEU A 15 3.11 -15.40 13.05
CA LEU A 15 3.53 -16.05 11.80
C LEU A 15 4.49 -15.17 10.98
N ARG A 16 4.19 -13.87 10.83
CA ARG A 16 5.08 -12.92 10.13
C ARG A 16 6.44 -12.75 10.82
N ARG A 17 6.45 -12.75 12.16
CA ARG A 17 7.70 -12.70 12.94
C ARG A 17 8.51 -13.96 12.77
N LEU A 18 7.87 -15.13 12.81
CA LEU A 18 8.52 -16.42 12.57
C LEU A 18 9.16 -16.48 11.19
N ILE A 19 8.43 -16.08 10.14
CA ILE A 19 8.97 -16.00 8.77
C ILE A 19 10.20 -15.09 8.70
N THR A 20 10.17 -13.94 9.38
CA THR A 20 11.32 -13.01 9.40
C THR A 20 12.53 -13.62 10.10
N VAL A 21 12.33 -14.31 11.23
CA VAL A 21 13.43 -15.00 11.96
C VAL A 21 14.02 -16.12 11.10
N VAL A 22 13.17 -16.95 10.49
CA VAL A 22 13.62 -18.03 9.58
C VAL A 22 14.41 -17.44 8.41
N LEU A 23 13.93 -16.36 7.80
CA LEU A 23 14.61 -15.70 6.69
C LEU A 23 15.99 -15.17 7.09
N VAL A 24 16.12 -14.54 8.26
CA VAL A 24 17.41 -14.06 8.79
C VAL A 24 18.38 -15.23 9.01
N LEU A 25 17.91 -16.34 9.58
CA LEU A 25 18.71 -17.55 9.77
C LEU A 25 19.17 -18.14 8.44
N VAL A 26 18.30 -18.17 7.43
CA VAL A 26 18.64 -18.64 6.07
C VAL A 26 19.69 -17.73 5.43
N MET A 27 19.54 -16.41 5.50
CA MET A 27 20.53 -15.47 4.97
C MET A 27 21.90 -15.60 5.65
N PHE A 28 21.91 -15.76 6.98
CA PHE A 28 23.15 -16.00 7.71
C PHE A 28 23.78 -17.37 7.41
N ALA A 29 22.97 -18.42 7.25
CA ALA A 29 23.45 -19.73 6.83
C ALA A 29 24.07 -19.69 5.43
N ILE A 30 23.48 -18.95 4.48
CA ILE A 30 24.05 -18.73 3.15
C ILE A 30 25.42 -18.04 3.26
N PHE A 31 25.55 -17.02 4.10
CA PHE A 31 26.83 -16.37 4.36
C PHE A 31 27.89 -17.35 4.89
N VAL A 32 27.54 -18.16 5.89
CA VAL A 32 28.45 -19.17 6.46
C VAL A 32 28.85 -20.21 5.41
N ILE A 33 27.90 -20.74 4.65
CA ILE A 33 28.14 -21.73 3.58
C ILE A 33 29.05 -21.13 2.51
N TRP A 34 28.82 -19.86 2.13
CA TRP A 34 29.64 -19.18 1.13
C TRP A 34 31.09 -19.02 1.58
N ARG A 35 31.34 -18.89 2.89
CA ARG A 35 32.70 -18.77 3.43
C ARG A 35 33.44 -20.11 3.53
N ILE A 36 32.75 -21.25 3.48
CA ILE A 36 33.40 -22.56 3.53
C ILE A 36 34.27 -22.72 2.27
N ASP A 37 35.59 -22.70 2.47
CA ASP A 37 36.59 -22.92 1.44
C ASP A 37 36.58 -24.40 1.02
N SER A 38 35.59 -24.79 0.21
CA SER A 38 35.48 -26.14 -0.35
C SER A 38 35.38 -26.12 -1.89
N PRO A 39 36.06 -27.04 -2.60
CA PRO A 39 36.02 -27.11 -4.07
C PRO A 39 34.63 -27.36 -4.68
N ARG A 40 33.65 -27.77 -3.86
CA ARG A 40 32.25 -27.95 -4.26
C ARG A 40 31.46 -26.65 -4.15
N VAL A 41 31.67 -25.91 -3.05
CA VAL A 41 31.08 -24.58 -2.85
C VAL A 41 31.60 -23.61 -3.91
N GLU A 42 32.87 -23.69 -4.28
CA GLU A 42 33.45 -22.81 -5.31
C GLU A 42 32.88 -23.07 -6.72
N ARG A 43 32.63 -24.34 -7.07
CA ARG A 43 31.93 -24.70 -8.32
C ARG A 43 30.47 -24.27 -8.32
N PHE A 44 29.79 -24.44 -7.20
CA PHE A 44 28.42 -23.95 -7.02
C PHE A 44 28.37 -22.42 -7.10
N ARG A 45 29.34 -21.74 -6.48
CA ARG A 45 29.54 -20.29 -6.54
C ARG A 45 29.67 -19.81 -7.98
N ALA A 46 30.58 -20.41 -8.75
CA ALA A 46 30.78 -20.08 -10.15
C ALA A 46 29.50 -20.29 -10.97
N HIS A 47 28.78 -21.39 -10.75
CA HIS A 47 27.53 -21.66 -11.47
C HIS A 47 26.40 -20.66 -11.12
N VAL A 48 26.30 -20.25 -9.86
CA VAL A 48 25.36 -19.20 -9.42
C VAL A 48 25.76 -17.85 -10.02
N ILE A 49 27.03 -17.48 -9.98
CA ILE A 49 27.51 -16.24 -10.58
C ILE A 49 27.24 -16.21 -12.09
N ASP A 50 27.55 -17.28 -12.82
CA ASP A 50 27.34 -17.35 -14.28
C ASP A 50 25.85 -17.29 -14.69
N GLN A 51 24.95 -17.81 -13.87
CA GLN A 51 23.50 -17.77 -14.12
C GLN A 51 22.88 -16.41 -13.78
N TYR A 52 23.31 -15.80 -12.67
CA TYR A 52 22.63 -14.64 -12.06
C TYR A 52 23.34 -13.31 -12.24
N VAL A 53 24.65 -13.29 -12.49
CA VAL A 53 25.38 -12.13 -13.00
C VAL A 53 25.29 -12.26 -14.52
N PRO A 54 24.25 -11.69 -15.17
CA PRO A 54 24.13 -11.83 -16.60
C PRO A 54 25.35 -11.19 -17.25
N SER A 55 25.78 -11.73 -18.40
CA SER A 55 26.71 -11.01 -19.28
C SER A 55 26.28 -9.54 -19.36
N PHE A 56 27.22 -8.60 -19.34
CA PHE A 56 27.04 -7.13 -19.31
C PHE A 56 25.99 -6.52 -20.28
N ALA A 57 25.34 -7.32 -21.13
CA ALA A 57 24.22 -6.98 -22.01
C ALA A 57 23.05 -6.27 -21.31
N TRP A 58 22.67 -6.65 -20.09
CA TRP A 58 21.59 -5.99 -19.35
C TRP A 58 21.96 -4.59 -18.85
N ALA A 59 23.25 -4.31 -18.59
CA ALA A 59 23.76 -2.99 -18.23
C ALA A 59 23.81 -2.05 -19.45
N MET A 60 23.98 -2.59 -20.66
CA MET A 60 23.85 -1.79 -21.89
C MET A 60 22.38 -1.60 -22.33
N ALA A 61 21.42 -2.39 -21.81
CA ALA A 61 20.02 -2.29 -22.21
C ALA A 61 19.37 -0.91 -21.95
N PRO A 62 19.60 -0.21 -20.81
CA PRO A 62 19.11 1.15 -20.60
C PRO A 62 19.77 2.18 -21.50
N VAL A 63 21.07 2.02 -21.81
CA VAL A 63 21.83 2.91 -22.72
C VAL A 63 21.33 2.75 -24.16
N THR A 64 21.10 1.52 -24.59
CA THR A 64 20.54 1.21 -25.91
C THR A 64 19.06 1.61 -25.99
N GLY A 65 18.32 1.42 -24.90
CA GLY A 65 16.94 1.86 -24.73
C GLY A 65 16.78 3.38 -24.75
N THR A 66 17.69 4.15 -24.14
CA THR A 66 17.68 5.62 -24.21
C THR A 66 18.03 6.14 -25.61
N ILE A 67 18.95 5.48 -26.33
CA ILE A 67 19.25 5.80 -27.74
C ILE A 67 18.03 5.50 -28.64
N ASN A 68 17.29 4.43 -28.36
CA ASN A 68 16.05 4.10 -29.08
C ASN A 68 14.89 5.04 -28.69
N LEU A 69 14.78 5.43 -27.42
CA LEU A 69 13.78 6.39 -26.95
C LEU A 69 13.99 7.78 -27.54
N ILE A 70 15.24 8.21 -27.75
CA ILE A 70 15.59 9.43 -28.49
C ILE A 70 15.27 9.30 -30.00
N ARG A 71 15.31 8.09 -30.57
CA ARG A 71 14.92 7.81 -31.96
C ARG A 71 13.40 7.73 -32.14
N ASP A 72 12.67 7.35 -31.08
CA ASP A 72 11.19 7.26 -31.02
C ASP A 72 10.52 8.58 -30.61
N PHE A 73 11.30 9.59 -30.19
CA PHE A 73 10.84 10.97 -29.91
C PHE A 73 10.36 11.75 -31.15
N LYS A 74 10.15 11.06 -32.29
CA LYS A 74 9.37 11.55 -33.44
C LYS A 74 7.84 11.49 -33.23
N SER A 75 7.36 11.10 -32.05
CA SER A 75 5.93 11.08 -31.66
C SER A 75 5.44 12.32 -30.92
N TYR A 76 6.14 13.46 -31.01
CA TYR A 76 5.65 14.73 -30.44
C TYR A 76 4.30 15.19 -31.04
N ALA A 77 3.97 14.72 -32.25
CA ALA A 77 2.69 14.98 -32.90
C ALA A 77 1.50 14.32 -32.17
N SER A 78 1.62 13.08 -31.69
CA SER A 78 0.51 12.37 -31.02
C SER A 78 0.22 12.88 -29.61
N LEU A 79 1.24 13.40 -28.90
CA LEU A 79 1.07 14.03 -27.58
C LEU A 79 0.33 15.37 -27.66
N TYR A 80 0.57 16.15 -28.71
CA TYR A 80 -0.17 17.40 -28.94
C TYR A 80 -1.63 17.13 -29.32
N GLU A 81 -1.86 16.11 -30.15
CA GLU A 81 -3.19 15.67 -30.56
C GLU A 81 -4.01 15.13 -29.37
N GLN A 82 -3.39 14.31 -28.51
CA GLN A 82 -4.00 13.87 -27.24
C GLN A 82 -4.30 15.03 -26.30
N ASN A 83 -3.42 16.04 -26.20
CA ASN A 83 -3.68 17.21 -25.36
C ASN A 83 -4.87 18.03 -25.89
N GLN A 84 -5.04 18.11 -27.21
CA GLN A 84 -6.22 18.74 -27.80
C GLN A 84 -7.48 17.92 -27.57
N GLU A 85 -7.43 16.59 -27.73
CA GLU A 85 -8.55 15.67 -27.45
C GLU A 85 -9.01 15.83 -25.98
N LEU A 86 -8.08 15.75 -25.03
CA LEU A 86 -8.33 15.94 -23.60
C LEU A 86 -8.93 17.31 -23.28
N ARG A 87 -8.49 18.37 -23.95
CA ARG A 87 -9.07 19.72 -23.79
C ARG A 87 -10.51 19.77 -24.32
N ARG A 88 -10.81 19.09 -25.43
CA ARG A 88 -12.17 18.98 -25.97
C ARG A 88 -13.07 18.18 -25.04
N GLU A 89 -12.61 17.05 -24.52
CA GLU A 89 -13.35 16.25 -23.53
C GLU A 89 -13.62 17.04 -22.25
N LEU A 90 -12.62 17.76 -21.72
CA LEU A 90 -12.82 18.62 -20.55
C LEU A 90 -13.86 19.71 -20.80
N GLN A 91 -13.88 20.27 -22.01
CA GLN A 91 -14.86 21.29 -22.38
C GLN A 91 -16.27 20.69 -22.51
N GLN A 92 -16.38 19.49 -23.06
CA GLN A 92 -17.65 18.75 -23.09
C GLN A 92 -18.12 18.42 -21.66
N MET A 93 -17.27 17.84 -20.81
CA MET A 93 -17.62 17.50 -19.43
C MET A 93 -18.07 18.73 -18.61
N LYS A 94 -17.46 19.90 -18.85
CA LYS A 94 -17.92 21.15 -18.25
C LYS A 94 -19.34 21.53 -18.70
N SER A 95 -19.64 21.42 -19.99
CA SER A 95 -20.99 21.69 -20.51
C SER A 95 -22.04 20.72 -19.94
N TRP A 96 -21.69 19.43 -19.81
CA TRP A 96 -22.56 18.43 -19.16
C TRP A 96 -22.79 18.73 -17.69
N ARG A 97 -21.76 19.19 -16.96
CA ARG A 97 -21.88 19.60 -15.57
C ARG A 97 -22.78 20.83 -15.41
N GLU A 98 -22.64 21.83 -16.27
CA GLU A 98 -23.49 23.02 -16.25
C GLU A 98 -24.96 22.66 -16.56
N ALA A 99 -25.19 21.80 -17.55
CA ALA A 99 -26.52 21.29 -17.85
C ALA A 99 -27.11 20.50 -16.67
N ALA A 100 -26.32 19.64 -16.03
CA ALA A 100 -26.75 18.89 -14.85
C ALA A 100 -27.11 19.82 -13.67
N LEU A 101 -26.31 20.87 -13.44
CA LEU A 101 -26.60 21.88 -12.41
C LEU A 101 -27.86 22.68 -12.72
N GLN A 102 -28.10 23.04 -13.98
CA GLN A 102 -29.34 23.69 -14.39
C GLN A 102 -30.55 22.78 -14.17
N LEU A 103 -30.45 21.51 -14.54
CA LEU A 103 -31.50 20.50 -14.28
C LEU A 103 -31.73 20.31 -12.78
N GLU A 104 -30.67 20.30 -11.96
CA GLU A 104 -30.79 20.19 -10.50
C GLU A 104 -31.48 21.42 -9.90
N GLN A 105 -31.15 22.62 -10.39
CA GLN A 105 -31.81 23.87 -9.99
C GLN A 105 -33.28 23.92 -10.41
N GLU A 106 -33.60 23.47 -11.62
CA GLU A 106 -34.97 23.41 -12.14
C GLU A 106 -35.79 22.38 -11.36
N ASN A 107 -35.21 21.21 -11.07
CA ASN A 107 -35.84 20.20 -10.25
C ASN A 107 -36.05 20.70 -8.81
N ALA A 108 -35.05 21.35 -8.21
CA ALA A 108 -35.20 21.99 -6.89
C ALA A 108 -36.31 23.05 -6.87
N ARG A 109 -36.42 23.85 -7.93
CA ARG A 109 -37.47 24.87 -8.09
C ARG A 109 -38.85 24.25 -8.28
N LEU A 110 -38.96 23.17 -9.05
CA LEU A 110 -40.20 22.40 -9.22
C LEU A 110 -40.61 21.71 -7.91
N LEU A 111 -39.65 21.23 -7.11
CA LEU A 111 -39.87 20.63 -5.80
C LEU A 111 -40.32 21.67 -4.75
N ASP A 112 -39.75 22.89 -4.78
CA ASP A 112 -40.18 24.03 -3.97
C ASP A 112 -41.62 24.45 -4.30
N LEU A 113 -41.98 24.46 -5.59
CA LEU A 113 -43.36 24.71 -6.04
C LEU A 113 -44.34 23.59 -5.64
N ASN A 114 -43.85 22.37 -5.44
CA ASN A 114 -44.66 21.22 -5.02
C ASN A 114 -44.67 20.99 -3.50
N ASN A 115 -44.07 21.90 -2.70
CA ASN A 115 -44.04 21.85 -1.24
C ASN A 115 -43.52 20.50 -0.65
N LEU A 116 -42.70 19.77 -1.41
CA LEU A 116 -42.12 18.51 -0.96
C LEU A 116 -40.81 18.80 -0.21
N ARG A 117 -40.91 18.84 1.11
CA ARG A 117 -39.76 18.80 2.01
C ARG A 117 -39.09 17.43 1.89
N LEU A 118 -38.08 17.31 1.04
CA LEU A 118 -37.12 16.21 1.15
C LEU A 118 -36.22 16.49 2.35
N ASP A 119 -36.10 15.51 3.25
CA ASP A 119 -35.26 15.57 4.43
C ASP A 119 -33.83 16.02 4.07
N PRO A 120 -33.22 16.90 4.89
CA PRO A 120 -31.95 17.54 4.56
C PRO A 120 -30.84 16.51 4.32
N LYS A 121 -30.34 16.54 3.08
CA LYS A 121 -29.02 16.13 2.56
C LYS A 121 -28.12 15.39 3.57
N PHE A 122 -27.84 14.13 3.25
CA PHE A 122 -26.85 13.25 3.89
C PHE A 122 -25.69 14.01 4.56
N THR A 123 -25.65 14.01 5.89
CA THR A 123 -24.46 14.42 6.64
C THR A 123 -23.34 13.43 6.30
N HIS A 124 -22.34 13.87 5.55
CA HIS A 124 -21.20 13.06 5.16
C HIS A 124 -20.00 13.42 6.01
N ILE A 125 -19.34 12.41 6.57
CA ILE A 125 -18.09 12.56 7.33
C ILE A 125 -17.08 11.63 6.68
N SER A 126 -16.04 12.21 6.08
CA SER A 126 -14.99 11.45 5.42
C SER A 126 -13.92 11.04 6.44
N GLY A 127 -13.57 9.76 6.48
CA GLY A 127 -12.49 9.23 7.32
C GLY A 127 -11.56 8.31 6.55
N ILE A 128 -10.33 8.19 7.01
CA ILE A 128 -9.30 7.34 6.39
C ILE A 128 -9.36 5.95 7.01
N VAL A 129 -9.33 4.92 6.16
CA VAL A 129 -9.22 3.52 6.57
C VAL A 129 -7.83 3.24 7.15
N MET A 130 -7.77 2.91 8.44
CA MET A 130 -6.56 2.67 9.23
C MET A 130 -6.09 1.21 9.19
N ALA A 131 -7.00 0.25 9.14
CA ALA A 131 -6.68 -1.17 9.14
C ALA A 131 -7.79 -2.00 8.50
N ASP A 132 -7.39 -2.96 7.67
CA ASP A 132 -8.22 -4.10 7.30
C ASP A 132 -7.95 -5.19 8.34
N SER A 133 -8.90 -5.38 9.26
CA SER A 133 -8.76 -6.37 10.33
C SER A 133 -9.52 -7.66 9.99
N GLY A 134 -9.80 -7.88 8.70
CA GLY A 134 -10.60 -9.01 8.23
C GLY A 134 -9.96 -10.36 8.54
N SER A 135 -10.60 -11.15 9.39
CA SER A 135 -10.38 -12.60 9.45
C SER A 135 -11.15 -13.23 8.26
N PRO A 136 -10.76 -14.40 7.72
CA PRO A 136 -11.55 -15.11 6.70
C PRO A 136 -13.01 -15.36 7.10
N PHE A 137 -13.34 -15.24 8.39
CA PHE A 137 -14.68 -15.40 8.95
C PHE A 137 -15.39 -14.09 9.26
N ARG A 138 -14.71 -12.94 9.23
CA ARG A 138 -15.27 -11.60 9.50
C ARG A 138 -14.51 -10.53 8.72
N GLN A 139 -15.18 -9.86 7.80
CA GLN A 139 -14.64 -8.79 6.97
C GLN A 139 -15.06 -7.42 7.52
N SER A 140 -14.12 -6.75 8.19
CA SER A 140 -14.36 -5.43 8.79
C SER A 140 -13.16 -4.51 8.67
N VAL A 141 -13.47 -3.21 8.57
CA VAL A 141 -12.50 -2.14 8.36
C VAL A 141 -12.57 -1.15 9.51
N LEU A 142 -11.43 -0.67 10.00
CA LEU A 142 -11.36 0.36 11.03
C LEU A 142 -11.09 1.74 10.41
N LEU A 143 -11.87 2.74 10.81
CA LEU A 143 -11.74 4.14 10.41
C LEU A 143 -11.23 5.01 11.57
N ASN A 144 -10.45 6.05 11.26
CA ASN A 144 -9.95 7.04 12.23
C ASN A 144 -10.95 8.14 12.59
N ILE A 145 -12.22 7.79 12.69
CA ILE A 145 -13.31 8.72 13.00
C ILE A 145 -14.24 8.03 13.99
N GLY A 146 -14.70 8.73 15.02
CA GLY A 146 -15.42 8.12 16.14
C GLY A 146 -16.57 8.98 16.68
N ALA A 147 -16.98 8.71 17.92
CA ALA A 147 -18.10 9.40 18.56
C ALA A 147 -17.85 10.91 18.71
N GLN A 148 -16.59 11.32 18.89
CA GLN A 148 -16.21 12.74 18.95
C GLN A 148 -16.46 13.48 17.64
N ASP A 149 -16.41 12.77 16.50
CA ASP A 149 -16.71 13.31 15.18
C ASP A 149 -18.23 13.24 14.87
N GLY A 150 -19.05 12.78 15.82
CA GLY A 150 -20.51 12.67 15.67
C GLY A 150 -20.99 11.39 15.01
N ILE A 151 -20.10 10.41 14.81
CA ILE A 151 -20.45 9.13 14.19
C ILE A 151 -21.34 8.29 15.10
N ARG A 152 -22.34 7.65 14.49
CA ARG A 152 -23.27 6.76 15.17
C ARG A 152 -23.24 5.36 14.58
N ASP A 153 -23.61 4.40 15.41
CA ASP A 153 -23.74 3.01 14.97
C ASP A 153 -24.85 2.88 13.92
N GLY A 154 -24.66 1.99 12.94
CA GLY A 154 -25.60 1.78 11.83
C GLY A 154 -25.43 2.70 10.62
N TRP A 155 -24.63 3.76 10.69
CA TRP A 155 -24.40 4.66 9.56
C TRP A 155 -23.80 3.95 8.33
N ALA A 156 -24.20 4.42 7.15
CA ALA A 156 -23.68 3.95 5.88
C ALA A 156 -22.21 4.35 5.70
N ALA A 157 -21.36 3.40 5.33
CA ALA A 157 -19.99 3.66 4.89
C ALA A 157 -19.96 3.54 3.36
N MET A 158 -19.55 4.60 2.68
CA MET A 158 -19.46 4.64 1.22
C MET A 158 -18.04 4.92 0.76
N ASP A 159 -17.68 4.33 -0.37
CA ASP A 159 -16.58 4.77 -1.21
C ASP A 159 -17.19 5.61 -2.36
N GLY A 160 -16.42 6.48 -3.02
CA GLY A 160 -16.94 7.50 -3.94
C GLY A 160 -17.86 7.01 -5.07
N LEU A 161 -17.94 5.69 -5.30
CA LEU A 161 -18.74 5.02 -6.32
C LEU A 161 -19.89 4.16 -5.77
N GLY A 162 -19.91 3.81 -4.48
CA GLY A 162 -20.94 2.91 -3.93
C GLY A 162 -20.82 2.61 -2.44
N LEU A 163 -21.84 1.94 -1.91
CA LEU A 163 -21.91 1.48 -0.52
C LEU A 163 -20.84 0.39 -0.27
N VAL A 164 -20.03 0.59 0.76
CA VAL A 164 -18.96 -0.34 1.18
C VAL A 164 -19.45 -1.25 2.32
N GLY A 165 -20.31 -0.72 3.18
CA GLY A 165 -20.79 -1.41 4.37
C GLY A 165 -21.53 -0.49 5.35
N ARG A 166 -21.60 -0.91 6.61
CA ARG A 166 -22.21 -0.13 7.70
C ARG A 166 -21.33 -0.10 8.94
N ILE A 167 -21.46 0.95 9.73
CA ILE A 167 -20.81 1.05 11.04
C ILE A 167 -21.49 0.08 12.01
N SER A 168 -20.69 -0.72 12.71
CA SER A 168 -21.14 -1.73 13.69
C SER A 168 -20.46 -1.58 15.06
N GLY A 169 -19.87 -0.41 15.32
CA GLY A 169 -19.24 -0.08 16.57
C GLY A 169 -18.47 1.22 16.48
N VAL A 170 -18.72 2.11 17.45
CA VAL A 170 -18.09 3.43 17.52
C VAL A 170 -17.34 3.54 18.84
N GLY A 171 -16.03 3.74 18.76
CA GLY A 171 -15.18 4.16 19.87
C GLY A 171 -15.08 5.68 19.94
N GLN A 172 -14.31 6.20 20.91
CA GLN A 172 -14.16 7.64 21.10
C GLN A 172 -13.56 8.36 19.87
N ARG A 173 -12.53 7.76 19.24
CA ARG A 173 -11.78 8.33 18.10
C ARG A 173 -11.71 7.41 16.88
N THR A 174 -12.38 6.26 16.93
CA THR A 174 -12.30 5.22 15.91
C THR A 174 -13.67 4.59 15.71
N SER A 175 -13.95 4.08 14.52
CA SER A 175 -15.18 3.33 14.24
C SER A 175 -14.87 2.09 13.41
N ARG A 176 -15.71 1.07 13.55
CA ARG A 176 -15.61 -0.20 12.84
C ARG A 176 -16.74 -0.31 11.83
N VAL A 177 -16.38 -0.53 10.57
CA VAL A 177 -17.28 -0.80 9.46
C VAL A 177 -17.30 -2.30 9.21
N ILE A 178 -18.48 -2.91 9.23
CA ILE A 178 -18.70 -4.24 8.67
C ILE A 178 -18.95 -4.10 7.17
N LEU A 179 -18.20 -4.84 6.36
CA LEU A 179 -18.29 -4.79 4.90
C LEU A 179 -19.53 -5.53 4.40
N LEU A 180 -20.04 -5.14 3.23
CA LEU A 180 -21.16 -5.83 2.57
C LEU A 180 -20.91 -7.30 2.29
N THR A 181 -19.64 -7.68 2.15
CA THR A 181 -19.18 -9.02 1.84
C THR A 181 -19.12 -9.92 3.09
N ASP A 182 -19.22 -9.37 4.31
CA ASP A 182 -19.17 -10.15 5.56
C ASP A 182 -20.42 -11.04 5.74
N PRO A 183 -20.28 -12.31 6.20
CA PRO A 183 -21.42 -13.22 6.43
C PRO A 183 -22.51 -12.72 7.39
N TYR A 184 -22.17 -11.79 8.27
CA TYR A 184 -23.10 -11.14 9.20
C TYR A 184 -23.67 -9.83 8.65
N SER A 185 -23.30 -9.44 7.42
CA SER A 185 -23.87 -8.32 6.71
C SER A 185 -25.07 -8.76 5.89
N GLN A 186 -26.23 -8.23 6.25
CA GLN A 186 -27.47 -8.37 5.50
C GLN A 186 -28.04 -6.96 5.31
N ILE A 187 -28.19 -6.55 4.04
CA ILE A 187 -28.65 -5.23 3.68
C ILE A 187 -29.89 -5.35 2.78
N PRO A 188 -31.03 -4.74 3.17
CA PRO A 188 -32.21 -4.73 2.35
C PRO A 188 -32.01 -3.79 1.16
N ALA A 189 -32.36 -4.29 -0.02
CA ALA A 189 -32.08 -3.68 -1.30
C ALA A 189 -33.30 -3.71 -2.23
N ILE A 190 -33.30 -2.83 -3.23
CA ILE A 190 -34.27 -2.79 -4.31
C ILE A 190 -33.51 -2.91 -5.62
N VAL A 191 -34.01 -3.76 -6.50
CA VAL A 191 -33.53 -3.91 -7.87
C VAL A 191 -34.27 -2.92 -8.78
N GLN A 192 -33.53 -2.10 -9.52
CA GLN A 192 -34.06 -1.13 -10.47
C GLN A 192 -33.72 -1.57 -11.91
N PRO A 193 -34.66 -1.44 -12.85
CA PRO A 193 -35.91 -0.67 -12.77
C PRO A 193 -37.14 -1.42 -12.24
N SER A 194 -37.06 -2.73 -11.99
CA SER A 194 -38.22 -3.57 -11.66
C SER A 194 -38.88 -3.27 -10.31
N GLY A 195 -38.19 -2.57 -9.41
CA GLY A 195 -38.69 -2.21 -8.08
C GLY A 195 -38.72 -3.39 -7.11
N GLN A 196 -38.10 -4.52 -7.47
CA GLN A 196 -38.16 -5.74 -6.69
C GLN A 196 -37.35 -5.64 -5.41
N ARG A 197 -37.94 -6.08 -4.30
CA ARG A 197 -37.26 -6.16 -3.01
C ARG A 197 -36.33 -7.36 -2.99
N ALA A 198 -35.19 -7.20 -2.35
CA ALA A 198 -34.19 -8.24 -2.18
C ALA A 198 -33.31 -7.99 -0.94
N PHE A 199 -32.52 -8.98 -0.56
CA PHE A 199 -31.46 -8.83 0.43
C PHE A 199 -30.10 -9.11 -0.21
N VAL A 200 -29.14 -8.24 0.03
CA VAL A 200 -27.74 -8.51 -0.26
C VAL A 200 -27.13 -9.11 1.01
N VAL A 201 -26.71 -10.37 0.92
CA VAL A 201 -26.15 -11.14 2.04
C VAL A 201 -24.69 -11.40 1.75
N GLY A 202 -23.79 -11.04 2.66
CA GLY A 202 -22.38 -11.34 2.49
C GLY A 202 -22.10 -12.84 2.65
N ASP A 203 -21.12 -13.35 1.92
CA ASP A 203 -20.65 -14.75 1.99
C ASP A 203 -19.12 -14.85 1.91
N ASN A 204 -18.42 -13.78 2.27
CA ASN A 204 -16.97 -13.53 2.10
C ASN A 204 -16.45 -13.49 0.66
N THR A 205 -17.32 -13.53 -0.36
CA THR A 205 -16.89 -13.33 -1.75
C THR A 205 -16.95 -11.86 -2.17
N ALA A 206 -16.26 -11.52 -3.25
CA ALA A 206 -16.25 -10.16 -3.82
C ALA A 206 -17.60 -9.73 -4.43
N ALA A 207 -18.47 -10.68 -4.75
CA ALA A 207 -19.78 -10.41 -5.32
C ALA A 207 -20.84 -11.14 -4.49
N PRO A 208 -21.42 -10.52 -3.44
CA PRO A 208 -22.36 -11.19 -2.55
C PRO A 208 -23.63 -11.65 -3.29
N PRO A 209 -24.25 -12.78 -2.89
CA PRO A 209 -25.52 -13.23 -3.44
C PRO A 209 -26.66 -12.24 -3.12
N VAL A 210 -27.64 -12.24 -4.02
CA VAL A 210 -28.92 -11.57 -3.80
C VAL A 210 -29.97 -12.62 -3.47
N ASP A 211 -30.49 -12.55 -2.26
CA ASP A 211 -31.53 -13.45 -1.77
C ASP A 211 -32.89 -12.75 -1.72
N PHE A 212 -33.95 -13.56 -1.68
CA PHE A 212 -35.33 -13.11 -1.47
C PHE A 212 -35.87 -12.16 -2.56
N ILE A 213 -35.71 -12.53 -3.83
CA ILE A 213 -36.36 -11.84 -4.94
C ILE A 213 -37.77 -12.43 -5.12
N GLU A 214 -38.80 -11.61 -4.96
CA GLU A 214 -40.21 -12.06 -5.01
C GLU A 214 -40.60 -12.65 -6.37
N ASN A 215 -40.18 -12.01 -7.47
CA ASN A 215 -40.43 -12.48 -8.83
C ASN A 215 -39.15 -12.39 -9.67
N PRO A 216 -38.39 -13.50 -9.80
CA PRO A 216 -37.12 -13.54 -10.53
C PRO A 216 -37.24 -13.22 -12.03
N ASP A 217 -38.41 -13.41 -12.64
CA ASP A 217 -38.62 -13.17 -14.07
C ASP A 217 -38.56 -11.68 -14.45
N LEU A 218 -38.67 -10.80 -13.46
CA LEU A 218 -38.64 -9.34 -13.62
C LEU A 218 -37.24 -8.74 -13.44
N VAL A 219 -36.23 -9.54 -13.12
CA VAL A 219 -34.85 -9.06 -12.91
C VAL A 219 -33.91 -9.60 -13.99
N ARG A 220 -32.96 -8.78 -14.41
CA ARG A 220 -31.97 -9.12 -15.44
C ARG A 220 -30.56 -8.83 -14.95
N ALA A 221 -29.59 -9.56 -15.51
CA ALA A 221 -28.19 -9.20 -15.33
C ALA A 221 -27.94 -7.80 -15.91
N GLY A 222 -27.24 -6.95 -15.14
CA GLY A 222 -27.01 -5.54 -15.44
C GLY A 222 -27.94 -4.58 -14.67
N ASP A 223 -29.03 -5.09 -14.08
CA ASP A 223 -29.95 -4.25 -13.29
C ASP A 223 -29.24 -3.66 -12.06
N ARG A 224 -29.60 -2.43 -11.71
CA ARG A 224 -28.94 -1.70 -10.62
C ARG A 224 -29.55 -2.11 -9.28
N VAL A 225 -28.70 -2.33 -8.28
CA VAL A 225 -29.13 -2.65 -6.92
C VAL A 225 -28.82 -1.48 -6.00
N VAL A 226 -29.85 -0.99 -5.32
CA VAL A 226 -29.78 0.17 -4.40
C VAL A 226 -30.35 -0.20 -3.03
N THR A 227 -29.99 0.51 -1.97
CA THR A 227 -30.57 0.28 -0.63
C THR A 227 -32.06 0.61 -0.61
N SER A 228 -32.86 -0.22 0.06
CA SER A 228 -34.32 -0.01 0.16
C SER A 228 -34.69 1.05 1.20
N GLY A 229 -33.83 1.29 2.19
CA GLY A 229 -34.14 2.08 3.37
C GLY A 229 -34.99 1.37 4.43
N GLU A 230 -35.33 0.10 4.17
CA GLU A 230 -36.19 -0.69 5.05
C GLU A 230 -35.43 -1.11 6.32
N GLY A 231 -36.12 -1.08 7.47
CA GLY A 231 -35.49 -1.32 8.78
C GLY A 231 -34.82 -0.09 9.42
N GLY A 232 -34.80 1.07 8.75
CA GLY A 232 -34.40 2.36 9.36
C GLY A 232 -32.92 2.52 9.71
N VAL A 233 -32.06 1.56 9.33
CA VAL A 233 -30.62 1.58 9.61
C VAL A 233 -29.85 2.35 8.54
N LEU A 234 -30.22 2.18 7.27
CA LEU A 234 -29.59 2.83 6.12
C LEU A 234 -30.63 3.68 5.40
N PRO A 235 -30.25 4.81 4.79
CA PRO A 235 -31.17 5.56 3.94
C PRO A 235 -31.42 4.81 2.62
N ALA A 236 -32.58 5.07 1.99
CA ALA A 236 -32.92 4.51 0.70
C ALA A 236 -32.10 5.16 -0.44
N GLY A 237 -31.83 4.40 -1.51
CA GLY A 237 -31.26 4.91 -2.76
C GLY A 237 -29.72 4.94 -2.83
N LEU A 238 -28.99 4.37 -1.88
CA LEU A 238 -27.54 4.24 -1.97
C LEU A 238 -27.19 3.12 -2.95
N VAL A 239 -26.30 3.40 -3.90
CA VAL A 239 -25.88 2.43 -4.92
C VAL A 239 -25.03 1.33 -4.28
N ILE A 240 -25.43 0.08 -4.45
CA ILE A 240 -24.68 -1.09 -3.99
C ILE A 240 -23.85 -1.65 -5.15
N GLY A 241 -24.49 -1.86 -6.31
CA GLY A 241 -23.86 -2.53 -7.43
C GLY A 241 -24.80 -2.84 -8.59
N GLN A 242 -24.39 -3.78 -9.43
CA GLN A 242 -25.17 -4.32 -10.54
C GLN A 242 -25.36 -5.82 -10.39
N LEU A 243 -26.52 -6.34 -10.77
CA LEU A 243 -26.80 -7.76 -10.83
C LEU A 243 -25.94 -8.45 -11.89
N ALA A 244 -25.36 -9.57 -11.52
CA ALA A 244 -24.63 -10.46 -12.40
C ALA A 244 -25.09 -11.90 -12.14
N LEU A 245 -25.12 -12.70 -13.20
CA LEU A 245 -25.43 -14.11 -13.11
C LEU A 245 -24.13 -14.90 -12.88
N ASP A 246 -24.09 -15.69 -11.82
CA ASP A 246 -23.01 -16.63 -11.55
C ASP A 246 -23.06 -17.82 -12.53
N PRO A 247 -21.95 -18.53 -12.83
CA PRO A 247 -21.98 -19.74 -13.65
C PRO A 247 -22.91 -20.83 -13.12
N ASN A 248 -23.21 -20.80 -11.81
CA ASN A 248 -24.14 -21.70 -11.14
C ASN A 248 -25.62 -21.27 -11.23
N GLY A 249 -25.93 -20.20 -12.00
CA GLY A 249 -27.30 -19.69 -12.19
C GLY A 249 -27.85 -18.88 -11.01
N ARG A 250 -27.02 -18.51 -10.03
CA ARG A 250 -27.43 -17.65 -8.91
C ARG A 250 -27.21 -16.17 -9.23
N LEU A 251 -28.13 -15.33 -8.79
CA LEU A 251 -28.00 -13.87 -8.91
C LEU A 251 -27.08 -13.34 -7.82
N ARG A 252 -26.06 -12.59 -8.23
CA ARG A 252 -25.05 -11.98 -7.36
C ARG A 252 -24.92 -10.51 -7.70
N VAL A 253 -24.47 -9.70 -6.75
CA VAL A 253 -24.21 -8.27 -7.01
C VAL A 253 -22.73 -8.05 -7.19
N ARG A 254 -22.35 -7.54 -8.36
CA ARG A 254 -21.04 -6.93 -8.56
C ARG A 254 -21.06 -5.56 -7.88
N LEU A 255 -20.36 -5.44 -6.77
CA LEU A 255 -20.32 -4.22 -5.97
C LEU A 255 -19.69 -3.08 -6.79
N SER A 256 -20.26 -1.89 -6.70
CA SER A 256 -19.72 -0.67 -7.33
C SER A 256 -18.62 -0.02 -6.51
N ALA A 257 -18.54 -0.34 -5.21
CA ALA A 257 -17.46 0.10 -4.35
C ALA A 257 -16.17 -0.67 -4.66
N ASP A 258 -15.06 0.04 -4.74
CA ASP A 258 -13.76 -0.54 -5.04
C ASP A 258 -13.12 -1.10 -3.76
N TYR A 259 -13.16 -2.42 -3.62
CA TYR A 259 -12.50 -3.12 -2.51
C TYR A 259 -11.01 -3.40 -2.79
N GLU A 260 -10.49 -3.04 -3.97
CA GLU A 260 -9.14 -3.37 -4.43
C GLU A 260 -8.05 -2.47 -3.85
N ARG A 261 -8.02 -2.33 -2.51
CA ARG A 261 -6.82 -1.84 -1.79
C ARG A 261 -5.61 -2.78 -1.92
N LEU A 262 -5.78 -3.95 -2.53
CA LEU A 262 -4.75 -4.96 -2.74
C LEU A 262 -3.88 -4.69 -3.98
N GLU A 263 -4.39 -4.03 -5.02
CA GLU A 263 -3.59 -3.68 -6.21
C GLU A 263 -2.56 -2.57 -5.91
N PHE A 264 -2.89 -1.64 -5.01
CA PHE A 264 -1.98 -0.54 -4.67
C PHE A 264 -0.68 -1.05 -4.02
N VAL A 265 -0.74 -2.08 -3.17
CA VAL A 265 0.44 -2.60 -2.45
C VAL A 265 1.44 -3.26 -3.42
N TRP A 266 0.94 -3.96 -4.43
CA TRP A 266 1.79 -4.59 -5.44
C TRP A 266 2.51 -3.56 -6.30
N TRP A 267 1.85 -2.46 -6.66
CA TRP A 267 2.49 -1.36 -7.37
C TRP A 267 3.68 -0.77 -6.61
N PHE A 268 3.58 -0.56 -5.29
CA PHE A 268 4.75 -0.12 -4.50
C PHE A 268 5.85 -1.17 -4.46
N ARG A 269 5.52 -2.46 -4.41
CA ARG A 269 6.55 -3.52 -4.44
C ARG A 269 7.31 -3.52 -5.76
N VAL A 270 6.58 -3.45 -6.87
CA VAL A 270 7.17 -3.39 -8.22
C VAL A 270 8.02 -2.13 -8.36
N LEU A 271 7.49 -0.98 -7.95
CA LEU A 271 8.22 0.29 -7.97
C LEU A 271 9.50 0.24 -7.12
N PHE A 272 9.44 -0.34 -5.92
CA PHE A 272 10.61 -0.52 -5.06
C PHE A 272 11.69 -1.35 -5.75
N VAL A 273 11.31 -2.46 -6.39
CA VAL A 273 12.24 -3.31 -7.16
C VAL A 273 12.83 -2.55 -8.34
N ILE A 274 12.02 -1.78 -9.08
CA ILE A 274 12.50 -0.97 -10.21
C ILE A 274 13.51 0.07 -9.75
N VAL A 275 13.22 0.80 -8.68
CA VAL A 275 14.14 1.81 -8.12
C VAL A 275 15.41 1.14 -7.60
N ALA A 276 15.30 0.00 -6.90
CA ALA A 276 16.45 -0.76 -6.44
C ALA A 276 17.34 -1.23 -7.60
N MET A 277 16.74 -1.77 -8.66
CA MET A 277 17.45 -2.21 -9.86
C MET A 277 18.11 -1.03 -10.58
N GLY A 278 17.46 0.13 -10.65
CA GLY A 278 18.05 1.36 -11.17
C GLY A 278 19.26 1.81 -10.34
N LEU A 279 19.17 1.78 -9.01
CA LEU A 279 20.29 2.10 -8.12
C LEU A 279 21.46 1.12 -8.26
N MET A 280 21.17 -0.19 -8.38
CA MET A 280 22.18 -1.22 -8.67
C MET A 280 22.86 -0.96 -10.01
N PHE A 281 22.08 -0.60 -11.04
CA PHE A 281 22.60 -0.25 -12.35
C PHE A 281 23.58 0.93 -12.27
N PHE A 282 23.23 2.01 -11.58
CA PHE A 282 24.14 3.15 -11.38
C PHE A 282 25.42 2.78 -10.61
N ARG A 283 25.37 1.79 -9.70
CA ARG A 283 26.57 1.29 -9.00
C ARG A 283 27.49 0.46 -9.88
N LEU A 284 26.97 -0.18 -10.91
CA LEU A 284 27.76 -0.99 -11.85
C LEU A 284 28.43 -0.15 -12.93
N LEU A 285 27.98 1.08 -13.16
CA LEU A 285 28.62 1.95 -14.12
C LEU A 285 30.07 2.23 -13.66
N PRO A 286 31.08 1.95 -14.50
CA PRO A 286 32.47 2.29 -14.22
C PRO A 286 32.63 3.81 -14.37
N LEU A 287 32.17 4.55 -13.37
CA LEU A 287 32.41 5.97 -13.26
C LEU A 287 33.83 6.14 -12.70
N ASP A 288 34.82 6.21 -13.59
CA ASP A 288 36.23 6.45 -13.27
C ASP A 288 36.42 7.86 -12.66
N THR A 289 35.96 8.05 -11.43
CA THR A 289 36.33 9.22 -10.62
C THR A 289 37.49 8.79 -9.72
N ARG A 290 38.70 9.17 -10.14
CA ARG A 290 40.01 9.26 -9.44
C ARG A 290 40.02 9.07 -7.90
N PRO A 291 41.15 8.63 -7.31
CA PRO A 291 41.19 7.73 -6.16
C PRO A 291 40.25 8.18 -5.03
N GLN A 292 39.17 7.42 -4.85
CA GLN A 292 38.14 7.71 -3.85
C GLN A 292 38.67 7.38 -2.45
N ASN A 293 39.23 8.39 -1.78
CA ASN A 293 39.36 8.38 -0.31
C ASN A 293 37.98 8.43 0.39
N TRP A 294 36.91 8.60 -0.38
CA TRP A 294 35.53 8.76 0.08
C TRP A 294 34.64 7.71 -0.59
N ALA A 295 34.01 6.86 0.21
CA ALA A 295 33.00 5.93 -0.29
C ALA A 295 31.63 6.66 -0.40
N GLY A 296 30.98 6.52 -1.56
CA GLY A 296 29.65 7.08 -1.77
C GLY A 296 28.59 6.54 -0.79
N PRO A 297 27.46 7.25 -0.60
CA PRO A 297 26.42 6.83 0.35
C PRO A 297 25.74 5.53 -0.06
N ASP A 298 25.26 4.77 0.94
CA ASP A 298 24.42 3.60 0.71
C ASP A 298 22.96 3.98 0.46
N ILE A 299 22.67 4.48 -0.75
CA ILE A 299 21.34 4.97 -1.13
C ILE A 299 20.29 3.85 -1.07
N LEU A 300 20.65 2.61 -1.39
CA LEU A 300 19.72 1.48 -1.34
C LEU A 300 19.29 1.18 0.10
N MET A 301 20.24 1.13 1.04
CA MET A 301 19.94 0.95 2.47
C MET A 301 19.09 2.10 3.01
N ALA A 302 19.42 3.35 2.66
CA ALA A 302 18.64 4.52 3.05
C ALA A 302 17.19 4.46 2.52
N LEU A 303 17.01 4.03 1.26
CA LEU A 303 15.70 3.84 0.65
C LEU A 303 14.88 2.75 1.37
N ILE A 304 15.50 1.62 1.68
CA ILE A 304 14.88 0.51 2.42
C ILE A 304 14.38 1.00 3.77
N PHE A 305 15.19 1.74 4.54
CA PHE A 305 14.76 2.27 5.83
C PHE A 305 13.66 3.33 5.69
N ALA A 306 13.77 4.24 4.72
CA ALA A 306 12.76 5.28 4.49
C ALA A 306 11.38 4.66 4.18
N TRP A 307 11.34 3.66 3.30
CA TRP A 307 10.08 3.01 2.93
C TRP A 307 9.59 2.01 3.97
N SER A 308 10.50 1.33 4.69
CA SER A 308 10.17 0.43 5.81
C SER A 308 9.41 1.16 6.92
N VAL A 309 9.79 2.42 7.19
CA VAL A 309 9.13 3.30 8.16
C VAL A 309 7.78 3.82 7.63
N ARG A 310 7.76 4.28 6.37
CA ARG A 310 6.59 5.00 5.81
C ARG A 310 5.45 4.08 5.39
N ARG A 311 5.74 2.88 4.89
CA ARG A 311 4.73 1.88 4.51
C ARG A 311 5.20 0.46 4.85
N PRO A 312 5.10 0.03 6.12
CA PRO A 312 5.57 -1.28 6.56
C PRO A 312 4.89 -2.46 5.85
N ALA A 313 3.67 -2.27 5.32
CA ALA A 313 2.93 -3.28 4.55
C ALA A 313 3.43 -3.44 3.09
N ALA A 314 4.04 -2.40 2.51
CA ALA A 314 4.55 -2.43 1.15
C ALA A 314 5.85 -3.23 1.04
N ILE A 315 6.72 -3.17 2.06
CA ILE A 315 8.02 -3.85 2.06
C ILE A 315 8.02 -5.04 3.04
N PRO A 316 7.71 -6.26 2.57
CA PRO A 316 7.90 -7.47 3.36
C PRO A 316 9.39 -7.79 3.50
N SER A 317 9.77 -8.47 4.59
CA SER A 317 11.16 -8.88 4.87
C SER A 317 11.77 -9.70 3.73
N ILE A 318 10.95 -10.52 3.05
CA ILE A 318 11.34 -11.33 1.88
C ILE A 318 11.82 -10.45 0.72
N LEU A 319 11.15 -9.32 0.48
CA LEU A 319 11.53 -8.39 -0.60
C LEU A 319 12.86 -7.71 -0.30
N ILE A 320 13.07 -7.29 0.96
CA ILE A 320 14.36 -6.75 1.42
C ILE A 320 15.46 -7.78 1.22
N ALA A 321 15.23 -9.03 1.64
CA ALA A 321 16.19 -10.12 1.49
C ALA A 321 16.55 -10.34 0.03
N LEU A 322 15.57 -10.46 -0.86
CA LEU A 322 15.81 -10.72 -2.28
C LEU A 322 16.60 -9.58 -2.93
N VAL A 323 16.21 -8.32 -2.66
CA VAL A 323 16.89 -7.15 -3.22
C VAL A 323 18.33 -7.02 -2.72
N ILE A 324 18.58 -7.13 -1.42
CA ILE A 324 19.95 -7.00 -0.90
C ILE A 324 20.79 -8.22 -1.29
N PHE A 325 20.22 -9.42 -1.25
CA PHE A 325 20.92 -10.62 -1.71
C PHE A 325 21.32 -10.50 -3.19
N SER A 326 20.43 -9.96 -4.04
CA SER A 326 20.79 -9.68 -5.43
C SER A 326 21.87 -8.60 -5.55
N GLU A 327 21.87 -7.59 -4.68
CA GLU A 327 22.94 -6.59 -4.63
C GLU A 327 24.28 -7.23 -4.27
N ASP A 328 24.30 -8.08 -3.24
CA ASP A 328 25.52 -8.75 -2.77
C ASP A 328 26.12 -9.63 -3.88
N LEU A 329 25.28 -10.37 -4.60
CA LEU A 329 25.70 -11.20 -5.74
C LEU A 329 26.27 -10.36 -6.89
N VAL A 330 25.58 -9.27 -7.24
CA VAL A 330 25.97 -8.37 -8.34
C VAL A 330 27.27 -7.64 -8.04
N LEU A 331 27.46 -7.17 -6.81
CA LEU A 331 28.65 -6.45 -6.37
C LEU A 331 29.78 -7.40 -5.92
N GLN A 332 29.60 -8.72 -6.05
CA GLN A 332 30.53 -9.75 -5.60
C GLN A 332 30.98 -9.57 -4.13
N ARG A 333 30.08 -9.09 -3.27
CA ARG A 333 30.27 -8.98 -1.82
C ARG A 333 29.96 -10.31 -1.15
N GLU A 334 30.24 -10.45 0.16
CA GLU A 334 29.85 -11.68 0.87
C GLU A 334 28.31 -11.78 0.96
N PRO A 335 27.68 -12.72 0.22
CA PRO A 335 26.24 -12.72 0.08
C PRO A 335 25.55 -13.17 1.37
N GLY A 336 24.48 -12.46 1.72
CA GLY A 336 23.57 -12.82 2.81
C GLY A 336 23.88 -12.16 4.15
N LEU A 337 25.11 -11.68 4.40
CA LEU A 337 25.44 -10.97 5.64
C LEU A 337 24.72 -9.62 5.71
N GLN A 338 24.87 -8.81 4.66
CA GLN A 338 24.25 -7.48 4.59
C GLN A 338 22.71 -7.62 4.58
N ALA A 339 22.18 -8.59 3.84
CA ALA A 339 20.74 -8.89 3.82
C ALA A 339 20.19 -9.22 5.23
N ALA A 340 20.84 -10.13 5.96
CA ALA A 340 20.41 -10.51 7.31
C ALA A 340 20.39 -9.31 8.27
N LEU A 341 21.46 -8.51 8.29
CA LEU A 341 21.58 -7.36 9.18
C LEU A 341 20.58 -6.25 8.87
N VAL A 342 20.34 -5.95 7.58
CA VAL A 342 19.38 -4.93 7.18
C VAL A 342 17.94 -5.38 7.47
N ILE A 343 17.62 -6.67 7.34
CA ILE A 343 16.30 -7.20 7.75
C ILE A 343 16.09 -7.02 9.25
N ILE A 344 17.09 -7.36 10.07
CA ILE A 344 17.03 -7.15 11.53
C ILE A 344 16.84 -5.67 11.86
N ALA A 345 17.65 -4.80 11.25
CA ALA A 345 17.57 -3.36 11.44
C ALA A 345 16.22 -2.78 11.01
N ALA A 346 15.69 -3.21 9.86
CA ALA A 346 14.39 -2.79 9.37
C ALA A 346 13.25 -3.28 10.29
N ALA A 347 13.32 -4.51 10.80
CA ALA A 347 12.35 -5.04 11.74
C ALA A 347 12.38 -4.27 13.08
N TRP A 348 13.58 -3.98 13.60
CA TRP A 348 13.77 -3.16 14.80
C TRP A 348 13.23 -1.75 14.63
N LEU A 349 13.46 -1.14 13.46
CA LEU A 349 13.00 0.21 13.13
C LEU A 349 11.45 0.26 13.06
N LYS A 350 10.81 -0.73 12.43
CA LYS A 350 9.34 -0.85 12.37
C LYS A 350 8.73 -0.97 13.77
N LEU A 351 9.35 -1.75 14.65
CA LEU A 351 8.88 -1.92 16.04
C LEU A 351 9.05 -0.62 16.85
N SER A 352 10.19 0.04 16.70
CA SER A 352 10.55 1.24 17.48
C SER A 352 9.65 2.45 17.18
N LEU A 353 9.19 2.58 15.94
CA LEU A 353 8.34 3.69 15.51
C LEU A 353 6.83 3.40 15.67
N SER A 354 6.43 2.13 15.71
CA SER A 354 5.04 1.75 15.98
C SER A 354 4.59 2.01 17.42
N TYR A 355 5.53 2.18 18.35
CA TYR A 355 5.25 2.31 19.78
C TYR A 355 4.82 3.73 20.19
N ASN A 356 5.05 4.76 19.37
CA ASN A 356 4.77 6.14 19.77
C ASN A 356 4.37 7.00 18.56
N SER A 357 3.08 7.33 18.45
CA SER A 357 2.47 8.01 17.29
C SER A 357 2.89 9.48 17.12
N ASP A 358 3.55 10.07 18.11
CA ASP A 358 4.00 11.48 18.13
C ASP A 358 5.50 11.65 17.87
N ALA A 359 6.14 10.70 17.18
CA ALA A 359 7.58 10.75 16.93
C ALA A 359 7.99 11.93 16.04
N SER A 360 8.83 12.85 16.53
CA SER A 360 9.38 13.95 15.72
C SER A 360 10.28 13.44 14.59
N ALA A 361 10.37 14.20 13.47
CA ALA A 361 11.25 13.85 12.34
C ALA A 361 12.72 13.68 12.77
N LEU A 362 13.14 14.42 13.79
CA LEU A 362 14.47 14.30 14.40
C LEU A 362 14.67 12.94 15.09
N ARG A 363 13.62 12.37 15.72
CA ARG A 363 13.67 11.02 16.31
C ARG A 363 13.71 9.93 15.24
N GLU A 364 12.94 10.05 14.17
CA GLU A 364 13.02 9.13 13.01
C GLU A 364 14.45 9.09 12.47
N TRP A 365 15.06 10.26 12.27
CA TRP A 365 16.45 10.36 11.81
C TRP A 365 17.44 9.74 12.79
N MET A 366 17.31 9.98 14.10
CA MET A 366 18.18 9.36 15.11
C MET A 366 18.06 7.83 15.16
N LEU A 367 16.85 7.29 15.04
CA LEU A 367 16.62 5.84 15.01
C LEU A 367 17.23 5.22 13.75
N VAL A 368 17.10 5.88 12.60
CA VAL A 368 17.74 5.41 11.36
C VAL A 368 19.26 5.51 11.45
N ALA A 369 19.79 6.59 12.01
CA ALA A 369 21.22 6.72 12.26
C ALA A 369 21.74 5.58 13.15
N ALA A 370 21.03 5.26 14.24
CA ALA A 370 21.35 4.13 15.11
C ALA A 370 21.29 2.78 14.37
N ALA A 371 20.29 2.58 13.51
CA ALA A 371 20.18 1.38 12.68
C ALA A 371 21.36 1.24 11.70
N VAL A 372 21.74 2.32 10.99
CA VAL A 372 22.87 2.35 10.06
C VAL A 372 24.19 2.07 10.77
N VAL A 373 24.41 2.69 11.93
CA VAL A 373 25.58 2.44 12.78
C VAL A 373 25.61 0.98 13.24
N GLY A 374 24.47 0.47 13.73
CA GLY A 374 24.34 -0.91 14.19
C GLY A 374 24.67 -1.93 13.09
N VAL A 375 24.14 -1.74 11.87
CA VAL A 375 24.46 -2.59 10.71
C VAL A 375 25.95 -2.52 10.41
N THR A 376 26.53 -1.33 10.32
CA THR A 376 27.94 -1.14 9.97
C THR A 376 28.89 -1.80 10.98
N VAL A 377 28.62 -1.61 12.28
CA VAL A 377 29.40 -2.22 13.37
C VAL A 377 29.25 -3.73 13.35
N ALA A 378 28.03 -4.24 13.19
CA ALA A 378 27.77 -5.68 13.15
C ALA A 378 28.44 -6.35 11.94
N THR A 379 28.39 -5.73 10.75
CA THR A 379 29.10 -6.22 9.55
C THR A 379 30.58 -6.33 9.84
N ARG A 380 31.23 -5.26 10.33
CA ARG A 380 32.67 -5.32 10.63
C ARG A 380 33.00 -6.37 11.69
N PHE A 381 32.22 -6.44 12.77
CA PHE A 381 32.44 -7.43 13.82
C PHE A 381 32.36 -8.86 13.28
N ILE A 382 31.34 -9.16 12.49
CA ILE A 382 31.17 -10.49 11.88
C ILE A 382 32.32 -10.77 10.91
N LEU A 383 32.72 -9.82 10.06
CA LEU A 383 33.87 -10.02 9.16
C LEU A 383 35.19 -10.25 9.90
N ILE A 384 35.41 -9.58 11.04
CA ILE A 384 36.56 -9.84 11.91
C ILE A 384 36.51 -11.26 12.47
N VAL A 385 35.36 -11.69 12.99
CA VAL A 385 35.18 -13.04 13.56
C VAL A 385 35.40 -14.14 12.53
N PHE A 386 35.02 -13.91 11.27
CA PHE A 386 35.17 -14.85 10.16
C PHE A 386 36.49 -14.69 9.37
N PHE A 387 37.44 -13.89 9.90
CA PHE A 387 38.74 -13.62 9.28
C PHE A 387 38.64 -13.19 7.81
N VAL A 388 37.67 -12.33 7.50
CA VAL A 388 37.46 -11.78 6.15
C VAL A 388 38.17 -10.44 6.03
N PRO A 389 38.94 -10.17 4.95
CA PRO A 389 39.67 -8.92 4.79
C PRO A 389 38.73 -7.70 4.85
N LEU A 390 38.97 -6.79 5.80
CA LEU A 390 38.13 -5.61 5.95
C LEU A 390 38.63 -4.46 5.06
N PRO A 391 37.72 -3.73 4.41
CA PRO A 391 38.08 -2.46 3.81
C PRO A 391 38.57 -1.46 4.88
N GLY A 392 39.40 -0.52 4.45
CA GLY A 392 39.96 0.52 5.32
C GLY A 392 38.88 1.20 6.16
N LEU A 393 39.17 1.42 7.45
CA LEU A 393 38.22 2.01 8.40
C LEU A 393 37.61 3.32 7.89
N GLY A 394 38.44 4.19 7.26
CA GLY A 394 38.00 5.46 6.70
C GLY A 394 36.92 5.33 5.62
N LEU A 395 37.00 4.30 4.77
CA LEU A 395 36.02 4.10 3.69
C LEU A 395 34.65 3.72 4.25
N HIS A 396 34.58 2.71 5.13
CA HIS A 396 33.31 2.34 5.78
C HIS A 396 32.73 3.47 6.63
N LEU A 397 33.57 4.22 7.36
CA LEU A 397 33.11 5.34 8.16
C LEU A 397 32.54 6.47 7.28
N SER A 398 33.22 6.78 6.17
CA SER A 398 32.74 7.78 5.20
C SER A 398 31.41 7.37 4.56
N GLN A 399 31.25 6.09 4.17
CA GLN A 399 30.00 5.56 3.64
C GLN A 399 28.88 5.63 4.68
N MET A 400 29.16 5.24 5.93
CA MET A 400 28.18 5.29 7.03
C MET A 400 27.68 6.72 7.25
N VAL A 401 28.60 7.68 7.40
CA VAL A 401 28.27 9.11 7.59
C VAL A 401 27.50 9.65 6.38
N ALA A 402 27.94 9.36 5.16
CA ALA A 402 27.24 9.77 3.95
C ALA A 402 25.82 9.20 3.87
N THR A 403 25.61 7.96 4.32
CA THR A 403 24.28 7.31 4.34
C THR A 403 23.35 7.96 5.36
N ILE A 404 23.87 8.34 6.54
CA ILE A 404 23.09 9.03 7.57
C ILE A 404 22.71 10.44 7.11
N LEU A 405 23.61 11.14 6.42
CA LEU A 405 23.39 12.50 5.90
C LEU A 405 22.45 12.53 4.69
N ILE A 406 22.47 11.51 3.82
CA ILE A 406 21.59 11.46 2.64
C ILE A 406 20.15 11.06 3.01
N TYR A 407 19.96 10.37 4.15
CA TYR A 407 18.65 9.84 4.53
C TYR A 407 17.51 10.88 4.53
N PRO A 408 17.65 12.08 5.11
CA PRO A 408 16.60 13.10 5.07
C PRO A 408 16.23 13.50 3.64
N VAL A 409 17.20 13.55 2.72
CA VAL A 409 16.97 13.85 1.30
C VAL A 409 16.20 12.71 0.64
N VAL A 410 16.62 11.46 0.85
CA VAL A 410 15.91 10.28 0.33
C VAL A 410 14.47 10.22 0.87
N ALA A 411 14.28 10.52 2.15
CA ALA A 411 12.99 10.57 2.80
C ALA A 411 12.10 11.70 2.24
N ALA A 412 12.67 12.87 1.94
CA ALA A 412 11.98 13.99 1.31
C ALA A 412 11.62 13.69 -0.15
N VAL A 413 12.54 13.16 -0.96
CA VAL A 413 12.25 12.73 -2.33
C VAL A 413 11.16 11.67 -2.35
N THR A 414 11.22 10.72 -1.41
CA THR A 414 10.18 9.70 -1.24
C THR A 414 8.81 10.32 -0.91
N HIS A 415 8.80 11.40 -0.13
CA HIS A 415 7.59 12.16 0.19
C HIS A 415 7.01 12.86 -1.04
N PHE A 416 7.83 13.62 -1.77
CA PHE A 416 7.40 14.45 -2.88
C PHE A 416 7.01 13.65 -4.12
N VAL A 417 7.77 12.59 -4.45
CA VAL A 417 7.55 11.80 -5.67
C VAL A 417 6.41 10.81 -5.51
N PHE A 418 6.23 10.23 -4.32
CA PHE A 418 5.29 9.12 -4.12
C PHE A 418 4.08 9.47 -3.23
N GLY A 419 3.92 10.74 -2.82
CA GLY A 419 2.83 11.17 -1.93
C GLY A 419 2.89 10.51 -0.54
N LEU A 420 4.06 9.97 -0.16
CA LEU A 420 4.27 9.22 1.06
C LEU A 420 4.50 10.16 2.24
N ARG A 421 3.40 10.71 2.77
CA ARG A 421 3.38 11.51 4.00
C ARG A 421 3.99 10.69 5.15
N PRO A 422 4.97 11.25 5.92
CA PRO A 422 5.36 10.63 7.17
C PRO A 422 4.15 10.60 8.10
N VAL A 423 4.09 9.65 9.02
CA VAL A 423 2.99 9.51 10.00
C VAL A 423 2.74 10.82 10.76
N THR A 424 3.77 11.65 10.90
CA THR A 424 3.75 12.99 11.52
C THR A 424 3.00 14.06 10.73
N ALA A 425 2.95 14.00 9.41
CA ALA A 425 2.27 15.03 8.61
C ALA A 425 0.73 14.90 8.69
N GLN A 426 0.20 13.81 9.25
CA GLN A 426 -1.22 13.67 9.53
C GLN A 426 -1.66 14.38 10.82
N SER A 427 -0.76 14.68 11.77
CA SER A 427 -1.10 15.36 13.02
C SER A 427 -0.87 16.88 12.99
N GLY A 428 -0.01 17.38 12.11
CA GLY A 428 0.33 18.81 12.02
C GLY A 428 -0.77 19.73 11.47
N GLU A 429 -1.65 19.25 10.58
CA GLU A 429 -2.77 20.06 10.06
C GLU A 429 -3.91 20.25 11.08
N PHE A 430 -4.00 19.42 12.11
CA PHE A 430 -4.98 19.59 13.20
C PHE A 430 -4.58 20.65 14.23
N GLY A 431 -3.29 21.05 14.26
CA GLY A 431 -2.80 22.08 15.18
C GLY A 431 -3.09 23.52 14.72
N THR A 432 -3.22 23.74 13.42
CA THR A 432 -3.37 25.10 12.85
C THR A 432 -4.81 25.54 12.69
N LEU A 433 -5.77 24.62 12.67
CA LEU A 433 -7.22 24.93 12.67
C LEU A 433 -7.81 25.13 14.07
N ARG A 434 -7.02 24.92 15.14
CA ARG A 434 -7.45 25.12 16.54
C ARG A 434 -7.12 26.51 17.10
N GLY A 435 -6.52 27.39 16.28
CA GLY A 435 -6.08 28.74 16.69
C GLY A 435 -6.86 29.90 16.08
N ARG A 436 -7.96 29.64 15.36
CA ARG A 436 -8.87 30.68 14.84
C ARG A 436 -10.32 30.31 15.17
N SER A 437 -10.67 30.49 16.44
CA SER A 437 -12.04 30.75 16.89
C SER A 437 -11.96 31.65 18.10
#